data_AF-A0ABD3L4Y1-F1
#
_entry.id   AF-A0ABD3L4Y1-F1
#
_cell.length_a   1.000
_cell.length_b   1.000
_cell.length_c   1.000
_cell.angle_alpha   90.00
_cell.angle_beta   90.00
_cell.angle_gamma   90.00
#
_symmetry.space_group_name_H-M   'P 1'
#
loop_
_entity.id
_entity.type
_entity.pdbx_description
1 polymer ?
#
loop_
_entity_poly.entity_id
_entity_poly.type
_entity_poly.pdbx_seq_one_letter_code
_entity_poly.pdbx_strand_id
1 'polypeptide(L)'
;MLQIFYESRDFFLLRNVYRKLESDVHSSKRRFMELADQCNALKKGREESVSRSVSNNRQYASKSEDNLKKVEEKYSELKMAEYADNDPVAFKDAISVAHAAANRRTGIASSQILQWCSNNFPEAKELLEHMFQEVGISDDLDYLEMSTPGN
;
A
#
# COMPACT_ATOMS: atom_id res chain seq x y z
N MET A 1 -97.16 -21.46 -23.16
CA MET A 1 -96.48 -21.50 -21.85
C MET A 1 -94.96 -21.60 -21.94
N LEU A 2 -94.38 -22.43 -22.83
CA LEU A 2 -92.91 -22.58 -22.95
C LEU A 2 -92.18 -21.29 -23.38
N GLN A 3 -92.78 -20.46 -24.23
CA GLN A 3 -92.18 -19.21 -24.73
C GLN A 3 -91.96 -18.16 -23.62
N ILE A 4 -92.93 -17.99 -22.73
CA ILE A 4 -92.87 -17.05 -21.60
C ILE A 4 -91.81 -17.47 -20.58
N PHE A 5 -91.64 -18.79 -20.37
CA PHE A 5 -90.59 -19.33 -19.52
C PHE A 5 -89.19 -19.13 -20.10
N TYR A 6 -89.03 -19.26 -21.43
CA TYR A 6 -87.76 -19.03 -22.12
C TYR A 6 -87.37 -17.54 -22.06
N GLU A 7 -88.28 -16.64 -22.40
CA GLU A 7 -88.06 -15.19 -22.32
C GLU A 7 -87.76 -14.71 -20.88
N SER A 8 -88.42 -15.29 -19.87
CA SER A 8 -88.15 -14.96 -18.46
C SER A 8 -86.78 -15.45 -17.99
N ARG A 9 -86.33 -16.61 -18.47
CA ARG A 9 -85.00 -17.17 -18.16
C ARG A 9 -83.90 -16.38 -18.84
N ASP A 10 -84.08 -15.99 -20.09
CA ASP A 10 -83.12 -15.17 -20.85
C ASP A 10 -82.99 -13.76 -20.26
N PHE A 11 -84.10 -13.14 -19.86
CA PHE A 11 -84.07 -11.84 -19.17
C PHE A 11 -83.31 -11.90 -17.84
N PHE A 12 -83.52 -12.97 -17.05
CA PHE A 12 -82.80 -13.17 -15.79
C PHE A 12 -81.29 -13.41 -16.00
N LEU A 13 -80.94 -14.19 -17.03
CA LEU A 13 -79.54 -14.42 -17.41
C LEU A 13 -78.87 -13.12 -17.84
N LEU A 14 -79.52 -12.31 -18.68
CA LEU A 14 -78.99 -11.02 -19.14
C LEU A 14 -78.74 -10.05 -17.98
N ARG A 15 -79.68 -9.97 -17.03
CA ARG A 15 -79.53 -9.12 -15.82
C ARG A 15 -78.35 -9.56 -14.95
N ASN A 16 -78.13 -10.87 -14.81
CA ASN A 16 -77.00 -11.40 -14.04
C ASN A 16 -75.66 -11.17 -14.74
N VAL A 17 -75.62 -11.36 -16.06
CA VAL A 17 -74.43 -11.07 -16.88
C VAL A 17 -74.07 -9.59 -16.78
N TYR A 18 -75.06 -8.70 -16.88
CA TYR A 18 -74.84 -7.25 -16.74
C TYR A 18 -74.26 -6.89 -15.36
N ARG A 19 -74.86 -7.38 -14.27
CA ARG A 19 -74.36 -7.14 -12.90
C ARG A 19 -72.95 -7.68 -12.70
N LYS A 20 -72.65 -8.85 -13.26
CA LYS A 20 -71.31 -9.44 -13.18
C LYS A 20 -70.30 -8.59 -13.94
N LEU A 21 -70.63 -8.16 -15.16
CA LEU A 21 -69.77 -7.29 -15.95
C LEU A 21 -69.51 -5.95 -15.25
N GLU A 22 -70.53 -5.37 -14.61
CA GLU A 22 -70.40 -4.13 -13.84
C GLU A 22 -69.46 -4.31 -12.62
N SER A 23 -69.62 -5.42 -11.89
CA SER A 23 -68.71 -5.80 -10.79
C SER A 23 -67.29 -6.05 -11.28
N ASP A 24 -67.13 -6.74 -12.41
CA ASP A 24 -65.83 -7.07 -13.00
C ASP A 24 -65.13 -5.79 -13.48
N VAL A 25 -65.84 -4.85 -14.11
CA VAL A 25 -65.32 -3.53 -14.50
C VAL A 25 -64.88 -2.74 -13.27
N HIS A 26 -65.70 -2.71 -12.21
CA HIS A 26 -65.36 -2.00 -10.99
C HIS A 26 -64.14 -2.60 -10.29
N SER A 27 -64.06 -3.94 -10.20
CA SER A 27 -62.92 -4.64 -9.60
C SER A 27 -61.63 -4.46 -10.42
N SER A 28 -61.74 -4.49 -11.75
CA SER A 28 -60.63 -4.24 -12.66
C SER A 28 -60.09 -2.81 -12.52
N LYS A 29 -60.99 -1.81 -12.46
CA LYS A 29 -60.61 -0.41 -12.22
C LYS A 29 -59.89 -0.23 -10.88
N ARG A 30 -60.36 -0.89 -9.82
CA ARG A 30 -59.71 -0.85 -8.51
C ARG A 30 -58.30 -1.45 -8.58
N ARG A 31 -58.16 -2.64 -9.16
CA ARG A 31 -56.86 -3.29 -9.36
C ARG A 31 -55.90 -2.45 -10.20
N PHE A 32 -56.41 -1.79 -11.23
CA PHE A 32 -55.60 -0.89 -12.06
C PHE A 32 -55.04 0.28 -11.23
N MET A 33 -55.87 0.90 -10.39
CA MET A 33 -55.42 1.97 -9.49
C MET A 33 -54.36 1.47 -8.49
N GLU A 34 -54.60 0.32 -7.85
CA GLU A 34 -53.65 -0.29 -6.92
C GLU A 34 -52.31 -0.62 -7.59
N LEU A 35 -52.33 -1.17 -8.81
CA LEU A 35 -51.13 -1.47 -9.58
C LEU A 35 -50.40 -0.18 -9.99
N ALA A 36 -51.12 0.87 -10.39
CA ALA A 36 -50.53 2.17 -10.71
C ALA A 36 -49.81 2.77 -9.50
N ASP A 37 -50.42 2.69 -8.31
CA ASP A 37 -49.82 3.16 -7.06
C ASP A 37 -48.58 2.35 -6.68
N GLN A 38 -48.62 1.02 -6.84
CA GLN A 38 -47.45 0.16 -6.63
C GLN A 38 -46.31 0.47 -7.60
N CYS A 39 -46.61 0.67 -8.89
CA CYS A 39 -45.61 1.07 -9.88
C CYS A 39 -44.94 2.40 -9.51
N ASN A 40 -45.73 3.39 -9.06
CA ASN A 40 -45.21 4.68 -8.63
C ASN A 40 -44.32 4.56 -7.38
N ALA A 41 -44.74 3.77 -6.39
CA ALA A 41 -43.96 3.52 -5.17
C ALA A 41 -42.62 2.83 -5.49
N LEU A 42 -42.64 1.81 -6.36
CA LEU A 42 -41.43 1.11 -6.79
C LEU A 42 -40.48 2.00 -7.59
N LYS A 43 -41.02 2.86 -8.47
CA LYS A 43 -40.22 3.82 -9.24
C LYS A 43 -39.48 4.79 -8.31
N LYS A 44 -40.19 5.37 -7.34
CA LYS A 44 -39.59 6.26 -6.33
C LYS A 44 -38.50 5.55 -5.52
N GLY A 45 -38.77 4.33 -5.04
CA GLY A 45 -37.77 3.54 -4.30
C GLY A 45 -36.52 3.22 -5.13
N ARG A 46 -36.67 2.96 -6.44
CA ARG A 46 -35.54 2.75 -7.36
C ARG A 46 -34.70 4.03 -7.52
N GLU A 47 -35.34 5.18 -7.71
CA GLU A 47 -34.66 6.48 -7.85
C GLU A 47 -33.87 6.85 -6.58
N GLU A 48 -34.45 6.62 -5.40
CA GLU A 48 -33.78 6.83 -4.11
C GLU A 48 -32.59 5.87 -3.90
N SER A 49 -32.74 4.61 -4.29
CA SER A 49 -31.65 3.62 -4.22
C SER A 49 -30.49 3.96 -5.15
N VAL A 50 -30.78 4.36 -6.39
CA VAL A 50 -29.77 4.83 -7.36
C VAL A 50 -29.08 6.10 -6.85
N SER A 51 -29.83 7.05 -6.31
CA SER A 51 -29.25 8.28 -5.76
C SER A 51 -28.29 7.98 -4.61
N ARG A 52 -28.65 7.03 -3.73
CA ARG A 52 -27.80 6.60 -2.62
C ARG A 52 -26.54 5.89 -3.10
N SER A 53 -26.63 4.99 -4.08
CA SER A 53 -25.46 4.28 -4.61
C SER A 53 -24.50 5.23 -5.32
N VAL A 54 -25.01 6.18 -6.10
CA VAL A 54 -24.20 7.22 -6.75
C VAL A 54 -23.48 8.09 -5.71
N SER A 55 -24.18 8.52 -4.66
CA SER A 55 -23.58 9.30 -3.57
C SER A 55 -22.45 8.53 -2.87
N ASN A 56 -22.68 7.26 -2.55
CA ASN A 56 -21.67 6.41 -1.92
C ASN A 56 -20.44 6.25 -2.82
N ASN A 57 -20.63 5.92 -4.11
CA ASN A 57 -19.53 5.78 -5.06
C ASN A 57 -18.72 7.07 -5.19
N ARG A 58 -19.39 8.22 -5.22
CA ARG A 58 -18.71 9.53 -5.26
C ARG A 58 -17.89 9.78 -4.01
N GLN A 59 -18.41 9.41 -2.84
CA GLN A 59 -17.69 9.53 -1.57
C GLN A 59 -16.45 8.62 -1.54
N TYR A 60 -16.55 7.38 -2.02
CA TYR A 60 -15.40 6.47 -2.13
C TYR A 60 -14.34 7.00 -3.09
N ALA A 61 -14.75 7.52 -4.25
CA ALA A 61 -13.84 8.13 -5.22
C ALA A 61 -13.09 9.32 -4.61
N SER A 62 -13.80 10.26 -3.99
CA SER A 62 -13.18 11.41 -3.31
C SER A 62 -12.21 10.99 -2.22
N LYS A 63 -12.56 9.99 -1.39
CA LYS A 63 -11.65 9.48 -0.36
C LYS A 63 -10.40 8.81 -0.94
N SER A 64 -10.54 8.13 -2.08
CA SER A 64 -9.41 7.55 -2.80
C SER A 64 -8.47 8.62 -3.35
N GLU A 65 -9.02 9.70 -3.91
CA GLU A 65 -8.26 10.85 -4.40
C GLU A 65 -7.48 11.54 -3.28
N ASP A 66 -8.12 11.76 -2.12
CA ASP A 66 -7.45 12.32 -0.93
C ASP A 66 -6.29 11.44 -0.46
N ASN A 67 -6.46 10.11 -0.49
CA ASN A 67 -5.41 9.18 -0.10
C ASN A 67 -4.24 9.18 -1.10
N LEU A 68 -4.54 9.23 -2.40
CA LEU A 68 -3.53 9.35 -3.45
C LEU A 68 -2.69 10.61 -3.26
N LYS A 69 -3.34 11.74 -3.04
CA LYS A 69 -2.65 13.01 -2.81
C LYS A 69 -1.73 12.95 -1.58
N LYS A 70 -2.17 12.33 -0.49
CA LYS A 70 -1.32 12.11 0.71
C LYS A 70 -0.11 11.23 0.44
N VAL A 71 -0.25 10.23 -0.43
CA VAL A 71 0.87 9.35 -0.82
C VAL A 71 1.86 10.13 -1.68
N GLU A 72 1.38 10.93 -2.62
CA GLU A 72 2.23 11.80 -3.46
C GLU A 72 2.99 12.83 -2.63
N GLU A 73 2.31 13.51 -1.69
CA GLU A 73 2.95 14.45 -0.76
C GLU A 73 4.06 13.76 0.04
N LYS A 74 3.78 12.61 0.65
CA LYS A 74 4.80 11.82 1.36
C LYS A 74 5.95 11.40 0.45
N TYR A 75 5.66 10.96 -0.77
CA TYR A 75 6.70 10.57 -1.73
C TYR A 75 7.60 11.76 -2.09
N SER A 76 7.04 12.96 -2.22
CA SER A 76 7.80 14.19 -2.48
C SER A 76 8.68 14.63 -1.32
N GLU A 77 8.26 14.35 -0.08
CA GLU A 77 9.06 14.60 1.13
C GLU A 77 10.21 13.59 1.28
N LEU A 78 10.05 12.38 0.75
CA LEU A 78 11.11 11.38 0.77
C LEU A 78 12.25 11.83 -0.14
N LYS A 79 13.34 12.24 0.48
CA LYS A 79 14.59 12.64 -0.17
C LYS A 79 15.38 11.48 -0.77
N MET A 80 14.72 10.50 -1.38
CA MET A 80 15.36 9.30 -1.92
C MET A 80 16.42 9.63 -2.97
N ALA A 81 16.24 10.73 -3.71
CA ALA A 81 17.22 11.22 -4.66
C ALA A 81 18.55 11.64 -4.01
N GLU A 82 18.53 12.16 -2.77
CA GLU A 82 19.76 12.55 -2.04
C GLU A 82 20.57 11.34 -1.56
N TYR A 83 19.95 10.17 -1.43
CA TYR A 83 20.59 8.93 -0.98
C TYR A 83 20.74 7.88 -2.07
N ALA A 84 20.48 8.23 -3.34
CA ALA A 84 20.53 7.29 -4.46
C ALA A 84 21.90 6.62 -4.59
N ASP A 85 22.97 7.36 -4.28
CA ASP A 85 24.36 6.88 -4.39
C ASP A 85 24.94 6.36 -3.06
N ASN A 86 24.19 6.44 -1.96
CA ASN A 86 24.66 6.04 -0.64
C ASN A 86 24.41 4.55 -0.38
N ASP A 87 25.09 3.67 -1.13
CA ASP A 87 25.02 2.22 -0.92
C ASP A 87 25.81 1.81 0.34
N PRO A 88 25.14 1.39 1.42
CA PRO A 88 25.82 1.00 2.66
C PRO A 88 26.69 -0.26 2.50
N VAL A 89 26.45 -1.09 1.48
CA VAL A 89 27.27 -2.28 1.23
C VAL A 89 28.62 -1.88 0.65
N ALA A 90 28.63 -1.00 -0.35
CA ALA A 90 29.85 -0.46 -0.95
C ALA A 90 30.77 0.20 0.09
N PHE A 91 30.21 0.93 1.06
CA PHE A 91 30.98 1.53 2.16
C PHE A 91 31.61 0.48 3.08
N LYS A 92 30.88 -0.59 3.43
CA LYS A 92 31.42 -1.65 4.29
C LYS A 92 32.60 -2.38 3.64
N ASP A 93 32.49 -2.66 2.34
CA ASP A 93 33.57 -3.31 1.60
C ASP A 93 34.80 -2.41 1.50
N ALA A 94 34.61 -1.12 1.20
CA ALA A 94 35.69 -0.15 1.17
C ALA A 94 36.39 -0.02 2.53
N ILE A 95 35.63 0.04 3.63
CA ILE A 95 36.17 0.08 4.99
C ILE A 95 36.95 -1.20 5.32
N SER A 96 36.41 -2.37 4.96
CA SER A 96 37.09 -3.66 5.17
C SER A 96 38.43 -3.74 4.43
N VAL A 97 38.47 -3.31 3.17
CA VAL A 97 39.71 -3.26 2.37
C VAL A 97 40.72 -2.28 2.97
N ALA A 98 40.28 -1.07 3.32
CA ALA A 98 41.14 -0.07 3.94
C ALA A 98 41.69 -0.55 5.29
N HIS A 99 40.85 -1.18 6.11
CA HIS A 99 41.21 -1.76 7.39
C HIS A 99 42.25 -2.87 7.24
N ALA A 100 42.02 -3.82 6.32
CA ALA A 100 42.98 -4.88 6.03
C ALA A 100 44.32 -4.33 5.52
N ALA A 101 44.28 -3.31 4.66
CA ALA A 101 45.48 -2.67 4.14
C ALA A 101 46.28 -1.94 5.23
N ALA A 102 45.59 -1.21 6.12
CA ALA A 102 46.19 -0.52 7.26
C ALA A 102 46.88 -1.53 8.19
N ASN A 103 46.17 -2.57 8.63
CA ASN A 103 46.73 -3.60 9.51
C ASN A 103 47.91 -4.34 8.87
N ARG A 104 47.86 -4.62 7.56
CA ARG A 104 49.00 -5.18 6.84
C ARG A 104 50.22 -4.25 6.88
N ARG A 105 50.01 -2.93 6.70
CA ARG A 105 51.11 -1.95 6.76
C ARG A 105 51.68 -1.85 8.16
N THR A 106 50.83 -1.82 9.20
CA THR A 106 51.26 -1.86 10.60
C THR A 106 52.13 -3.08 10.87
N GLY A 107 51.69 -4.29 10.49
CA GLY A 107 52.48 -5.51 10.68
C GLY A 107 53.82 -5.54 9.93
N ILE A 108 53.89 -4.98 8.71
CA ILE A 108 55.14 -4.85 7.97
C ILE A 108 56.11 -3.90 8.69
N ALA A 109 55.63 -2.73 9.10
CA ALA A 109 56.44 -1.70 9.74
C ALA A 109 56.93 -2.13 11.13
N SER A 110 56.00 -2.54 12.01
CA SER A 110 56.29 -2.81 13.41
C SER A 110 56.94 -4.17 13.65
N SER A 111 56.56 -5.21 12.89
CA SER A 111 57.00 -6.58 13.18
C SER A 111 58.04 -7.07 12.19
N GLN A 112 57.87 -6.87 10.88
CA GLN A 112 58.77 -7.48 9.89
C GLN A 112 60.07 -6.69 9.70
N ILE A 113 59.99 -5.37 9.52
CA ILE A 113 61.16 -4.54 9.26
C ILE A 113 62.02 -4.41 10.52
N LEU A 114 61.42 -4.06 11.66
CA LEU A 114 62.14 -3.94 12.92
C LEU A 114 62.82 -5.24 13.35
N GLN A 115 62.13 -6.38 13.23
CA GLN A 115 62.70 -7.69 13.56
C GLN A 115 63.82 -8.09 12.59
N TRP A 116 63.63 -7.87 11.28
CA TRP A 116 64.67 -8.18 10.30
C TRP A 116 65.91 -7.29 10.49
N CYS A 117 65.73 -5.99 10.67
CA CYS A 117 66.83 -5.06 10.92
C CYS A 117 67.55 -5.38 12.23
N SER A 118 66.83 -5.71 13.30
CA SER A 118 67.43 -6.09 14.59
C SER A 118 68.31 -7.34 14.48
N ASN A 119 67.94 -8.29 13.61
CA ASN A 119 68.70 -9.54 13.42
C ASN A 119 69.91 -9.38 12.49
N ASN A 120 69.86 -8.47 11.52
CA ASN A 120 70.90 -8.32 10.50
C ASN A 120 71.85 -7.13 10.75
N PHE A 121 71.40 -6.11 11.48
CA PHE A 121 72.14 -4.86 11.74
C PHE A 121 71.93 -4.38 13.19
N PRO A 122 72.42 -5.13 14.19
CA PRO A 122 72.19 -4.81 15.60
C PRO A 122 72.77 -3.44 16.01
N GLU A 123 73.85 -2.99 15.36
CA GLU A 123 74.47 -1.68 15.63
C GLU A 123 73.60 -0.50 15.16
N ALA A 124 72.66 -0.73 14.23
CA ALA A 124 71.76 0.29 13.68
C ALA A 124 70.36 0.29 14.33
N LYS A 125 70.13 -0.61 15.29
CA LYS A 125 68.81 -0.83 15.89
C LYS A 125 68.27 0.41 16.59
N GLU A 126 69.06 1.04 17.47
CA GLU A 126 68.63 2.23 18.21
C GLU A 126 68.33 3.42 17.29
N LEU A 127 69.13 3.59 16.22
CA LEU A 127 68.91 4.62 15.22
C LEU A 127 67.59 4.40 14.46
N LEU A 128 67.27 3.14 14.14
CA LEU A 128 66.04 2.78 13.45
C LEU A 128 64.81 2.96 14.34
N GLU A 129 64.88 2.54 15.60
CA GLU A 129 63.82 2.76 16.59
C GLU A 129 63.56 4.26 16.80
N HIS A 130 64.61 5.07 16.90
CA HIS A 130 64.49 6.53 16.98
C HIS A 130 63.83 7.12 15.72
N MET A 131 64.24 6.69 14.53
CA MET A 131 63.65 7.14 13.27
C MET A 131 62.15 6.79 13.18
N PHE A 132 61.75 5.61 13.64
CA PHE A 132 60.35 5.22 13.68
C PHE A 132 59.54 6.11 14.62
N GLN A 133 60.07 6.42 15.81
CA GLN A 133 59.42 7.36 16.73
C GLN A 133 59.30 8.78 16.14
N GLU A 134 60.33 9.29 15.46
CA GLU A 134 60.28 10.60 14.78
C GLU A 134 59.21 10.68 13.69
N VAL A 135 58.97 9.57 12.98
CA VAL A 135 57.96 9.48 11.90
C VAL A 135 56.55 9.16 12.46
N GLY A 136 56.41 9.03 13.78
CA GLY A 136 55.13 8.78 14.45
C GLY A 136 54.72 7.31 14.50
N ILE A 137 55.65 6.39 14.27
CA ILE A 137 55.49 4.96 14.56
C ILE A 137 56.02 4.74 15.99
N SER A 138 55.22 5.16 16.96
CA SER A 138 55.49 5.00 18.39
C SER A 138 54.83 3.74 18.95
N ASP A 139 55.15 3.40 20.20
CA ASP A 139 54.70 2.17 20.87
C ASP A 139 53.17 2.07 21.07
N ASP A 140 52.44 3.17 20.85
CA ASP A 140 50.98 3.26 20.88
C ASP A 140 50.32 2.95 19.53
N LEU A 141 51.10 2.81 18.45
CA LEU A 141 50.57 2.39 17.15
C LEU A 141 50.23 0.90 17.18
N ASP A 142 48.94 0.60 17.28
CA ASP A 142 48.44 -0.75 17.34
C ASP A 142 47.57 -1.13 16.12
N TYR A 143 47.19 -2.41 16.03
CA TYR A 143 46.24 -2.86 15.02
C TYR A 143 44.88 -2.20 15.20
N LEU A 144 44.26 -1.81 14.10
CA LEU A 144 42.88 -1.32 14.12
C LEU A 144 41.95 -2.50 14.42
N GLU A 145 41.01 -2.29 15.33
CA GLU A 145 39.90 -3.20 15.59
C GLU A 145 38.67 -2.77 14.79
N MET A 146 38.03 -3.70 14.08
CA MET A 146 36.74 -3.42 13.47
C MET A 146 35.67 -3.40 14.56
N SER A 147 35.05 -2.25 14.78
CA SER A 147 33.87 -2.12 15.63
C SER A 147 32.77 -3.08 15.14
N THR A 148 32.44 -4.08 15.94
CA THR A 148 31.26 -4.93 15.69
C THR A 148 30.01 -4.05 15.81
N PRO A 149 29.04 -4.19 14.89
CA PRO A 149 27.75 -3.53 15.09
C PRO A 149 27.17 -4.07 16.39
N GLY A 150 26.98 -3.18 17.38
CA GLY A 150 26.32 -3.54 18.63
C GLY A 150 24.93 -4.12 18.36
N ASN A 151 24.59 -5.20 19.07
CA ASN A 151 23.26 -5.80 19.11
C ASN A 151 22.18 -4.80 19.53
#